data_AF-F9ES53-F1
#
_entry.id   AF-F9ES53-F1
#
_cell.length_a   1.000
_cell.length_b   1.000
_cell.length_c   1.000
_cell.angle_alpha   90.00
_cell.angle_beta   90.00
_cell.angle_gamma   90.00
#
_symmetry.space_group_name_H-M   'P 1'
#
loop_
_entity.id
_entity.type
_entity.pdbx_description
1 polymer ?
#
loop_
_entity_poly.entity_id
_entity_poly.type
_entity_poly.pdbx_seq_one_letter_code
_entity_poly.pdbx_strand_id
1 'polypeptide(L)'
;MLKIILIYLSLLQKEQLKKFFDEYTSDDFVFNKTKITVHLAKDYLGHDFVSRSLAKRILMNVEKFKIIVLDFENIDNIGQGFADEVFRVFKNKNPDITIVPVNMNEEIEFMINRAMKN
;
A
#
# COMPACT_ATOMS: atom_id res chain seq x y z
N MET A 1 -16.18 3.10 -4.78
CA MET A 1 -14.77 3.10 -5.22
C MET A 1 -14.46 4.28 -6.14
N LEU A 2 -15.14 4.48 -7.29
CA LEU A 2 -14.93 5.68 -8.14
C LEU A 2 -15.25 7.03 -7.44
N LYS A 3 -16.22 7.06 -6.51
CA LYS A 3 -16.62 8.29 -5.81
C LYS A 3 -15.50 8.90 -4.94
N ILE A 4 -14.57 8.11 -4.41
CA ILE A 4 -13.53 8.60 -3.49
C ILE A 4 -12.40 9.29 -4.26
N ILE A 5 -11.99 8.72 -5.40
CA ILE A 5 -10.98 9.31 -6.29
C ILE A 5 -11.48 10.64 -6.85
N LEU A 6 -12.76 10.73 -7.22
CA LEU A 6 -13.37 11.98 -7.72
C LEU A 6 -13.41 13.09 -6.67
N ILE A 7 -13.68 12.77 -5.40
CA ILE A 7 -13.70 13.75 -4.31
C ILE A 7 -12.30 14.32 -4.07
N TYR A 8 -11.27 13.46 -4.02
CA TYR A 8 -9.89 13.90 -3.78
C TYR A 8 -9.33 14.74 -4.94
N LEU A 9 -9.64 14.38 -6.19
CA LEU A 9 -9.23 15.13 -7.38
C LEU A 9 -9.89 16.52 -7.47
N SER A 10 -11.13 16.67 -6.98
CA SER A 10 -11.86 17.95 -7.02
C SER A 10 -11.32 19.02 -6.05
N LEU A 11 -10.51 18.61 -5.07
CA LEU A 11 -9.96 19.47 -4.03
C LEU A 11 -8.53 19.96 -4.32
N LEU A 12 -7.88 19.45 -5.36
CA LEU A 12 -6.49 19.79 -5.69
C LEU A 12 -6.43 20.96 -6.68
N GLN A 13 -5.65 21.99 -6.34
CA GLN A 13 -5.32 23.07 -7.27
C GLN A 13 -4.44 22.53 -8.41
N LYS A 14 -4.54 23.17 -9.60
CA LYS A 14 -3.94 22.75 -10.87
C LYS A 14 -2.47 22.30 -10.76
N GLU A 15 -1.67 22.97 -9.93
CA GLU A 15 -0.24 22.70 -9.74
C GLU A 15 0.03 21.43 -8.90
N GLN A 16 -0.81 21.13 -7.93
CA GLN A 16 -0.72 19.89 -7.15
C GLN A 16 -1.15 18.67 -7.96
N LEU A 17 -2.13 18.86 -8.84
CA LEU A 17 -2.50 17.84 -9.82
C LEU A 17 -1.29 17.49 -10.69
N LYS A 18 -0.60 18.49 -11.23
CA LYS A 18 0.59 18.28 -12.08
C LYS A 18 1.70 17.53 -11.35
N LYS A 19 2.01 17.89 -10.10
CA LYS A 19 2.99 17.13 -9.27
C LYS A 19 2.55 15.69 -8.99
N PHE A 20 1.26 15.48 -8.73
CA PHE A 20 0.70 14.14 -8.53
C PHE A 20 0.74 13.30 -9.82
N PHE A 21 0.60 13.90 -11.00
CA PHE A 21 0.80 13.16 -12.26
C PHE A 21 2.30 12.88 -12.46
N ASP A 22 3.16 13.89 -12.35
CA ASP A 22 4.60 13.79 -12.57
C ASP A 22 5.29 12.79 -11.61
N GLU A 23 4.80 12.62 -10.37
CA GLU A 23 5.32 11.62 -9.41
C GLU A 23 4.86 10.17 -9.71
N TYR A 24 3.78 9.99 -10.47
CA TYR A 24 3.12 8.70 -10.71
C TYR A 24 3.13 8.26 -12.19
N THR A 25 3.74 9.03 -13.09
CA THR A 25 3.98 8.66 -14.49
C THR A 25 5.48 8.52 -14.76
N SER A 26 5.91 7.37 -15.27
CA SER A 26 7.20 7.23 -15.98
C SER A 26 7.04 7.65 -17.45
N ASP A 27 8.17 7.88 -18.14
CA ASP A 27 8.29 8.44 -19.50
C ASP A 27 7.35 7.85 -20.58
N ASP A 28 6.75 6.68 -20.36
CA ASP A 28 5.81 6.01 -21.26
C ASP A 28 4.30 6.20 -20.95
N PHE A 29 3.90 7.15 -20.09
CA PHE A 29 2.49 7.39 -19.71
C PHE A 29 1.73 6.17 -19.14
N VAL A 30 2.43 5.11 -18.73
CA VAL A 30 1.83 3.94 -18.07
C VAL A 30 1.86 4.15 -16.56
N PHE A 31 0.67 4.24 -15.94
CA PHE A 31 0.52 4.23 -14.48
C PHE A 31 1.02 2.90 -13.89
N ASN A 32 2.31 2.84 -13.58
CA ASN A 32 2.98 1.61 -13.13
C ASN A 32 3.21 1.54 -11.61
N LYS A 33 2.89 2.62 -10.89
CA LYS A 33 3.13 2.76 -9.44
C LYS A 33 1.86 3.16 -8.71
N THR A 34 1.64 2.58 -7.54
CA THR A 34 0.60 2.99 -6.60
C THR A 34 1.17 3.12 -5.19
N LYS A 35 0.64 4.06 -4.40
CA LYS A 35 0.96 4.23 -2.98
C LYS A 35 -0.28 3.92 -2.15
N ILE A 36 -0.15 2.97 -1.23
CA ILE A 36 -1.17 2.61 -0.25
C ILE A 36 -0.69 3.14 1.09
N THR A 37 -1.38 4.16 1.58
CA THR A 37 -1.13 4.71 2.91
C THR A 37 -1.86 3.84 3.94
N VAL A 38 -1.10 3.10 4.74
CA VAL A 38 -1.65 2.06 5.63
C VAL A 38 -2.50 2.69 6.73
N HIS A 39 -2.10 3.83 7.33
CA HIS A 39 -2.90 4.47 8.39
C HIS A 39 -4.31 4.90 7.95
N LEU A 40 -4.54 5.26 6.68
CA LEU A 40 -5.88 5.60 6.19
C LEU A 40 -6.85 4.40 6.25
N ALA A 41 -6.31 3.17 6.20
CA ALA A 41 -7.11 1.97 6.43
C ALA A 41 -7.41 1.74 7.92
N LYS A 42 -6.60 2.24 8.86
CA LYS A 42 -6.83 2.16 10.32
C LYS A 42 -7.99 3.07 10.71
N ASP A 43 -7.91 4.33 10.29
CA ASP A 43 -8.89 5.37 10.62
C ASP A 43 -10.28 5.05 10.06
N TYR A 44 -10.35 4.37 8.90
CA TYR A 44 -11.61 4.01 8.25
C TYR A 44 -12.20 2.66 8.72
N LEU A 45 -11.38 1.78 9.31
CA LEU A 45 -11.80 0.43 9.69
C LEU A 45 -11.86 0.19 11.19
N GLY A 46 -11.27 1.07 12.01
CA GLY A 46 -11.31 0.98 13.47
C GLY A 46 -10.63 -0.26 14.05
N HIS A 47 -9.70 -0.87 13.30
CA HIS A 47 -9.04 -2.12 13.66
C HIS A 47 -7.54 -2.08 13.40
N ASP A 48 -6.77 -2.75 14.24
CA ASP A 48 -5.32 -2.92 14.06
C ASP A 48 -5.01 -3.81 12.85
N PHE A 49 -3.83 -3.62 12.25
CA PHE A 49 -3.35 -4.35 11.07
C PHE A 49 -2.91 -5.79 11.39
N VAL A 50 -3.79 -6.56 12.02
CA VAL A 50 -3.44 -7.87 12.57
C VAL A 50 -3.80 -9.01 11.61
N SER A 51 -4.88 -8.87 10.84
CA SER A 51 -5.52 -9.97 10.13
C SER A 51 -5.19 -10.08 8.64
N ARG A 52 -5.24 -11.31 8.10
CA ARG A 52 -5.12 -11.59 6.66
C ARG A 52 -6.24 -10.96 5.83
N SER A 53 -7.46 -10.92 6.35
CA SER A 53 -8.61 -10.33 5.64
C SER A 53 -8.40 -8.83 5.39
N LEU A 54 -7.79 -8.12 6.34
CA LEU A 54 -7.43 -6.72 6.20
C LEU A 54 -6.33 -6.52 5.14
N ALA A 55 -5.29 -7.36 5.16
CA ALA A 55 -4.25 -7.36 4.12
C ALA A 55 -4.83 -7.57 2.71
N LYS A 56 -5.70 -8.58 2.53
CA LYS A 56 -6.39 -8.82 1.26
C LYS A 56 -7.20 -7.61 0.80
N ARG A 57 -7.87 -6.93 1.74
CA ARG A 57 -8.72 -5.77 1.44
C ARG A 57 -7.92 -4.59 0.91
N ILE A 58 -6.77 -4.27 1.52
CA ILE A 58 -5.93 -3.16 1.05
C ILE A 58 -5.23 -3.49 -0.27
N LEU A 59 -4.99 -4.77 -0.55
CA LEU A 59 -4.39 -5.26 -1.80
C LEU A 59 -5.42 -5.55 -2.90
N MET A 60 -6.69 -5.17 -2.72
CA MET A 60 -7.68 -5.34 -3.79
C MET A 60 -7.39 -4.41 -4.96
N ASN A 61 -7.41 -4.96 -6.19
CA ASN A 61 -7.26 -4.22 -7.45
C ASN A 61 -5.91 -3.51 -7.66
N VAL A 62 -4.89 -3.83 -6.86
CA VAL A 62 -3.52 -3.31 -7.06
C VAL A 62 -2.65 -4.18 -7.95
N GLU A 63 -3.15 -5.36 -8.38
CA GLU A 63 -2.46 -6.29 -9.28
C GLU A 63 -2.13 -5.68 -10.67
N LYS A 64 -2.75 -4.55 -11.03
CA LYS A 64 -2.45 -3.80 -12.26
C LYS A 64 -1.18 -2.92 -12.19
N PHE A 65 -0.60 -2.75 -11.00
CA PHE A 65 0.59 -1.92 -10.78
C PHE A 65 1.83 -2.80 -10.63
N LYS A 66 2.97 -2.33 -11.17
CA LYS A 66 4.26 -3.01 -11.03
C LYS A 66 4.95 -2.69 -9.70
N ILE A 67 4.65 -1.53 -9.11
CA ILE A 67 5.23 -1.09 -7.84
C ILE A 67 4.10 -0.70 -6.89
N ILE A 68 4.10 -1.29 -5.70
CA ILE A 68 3.21 -0.97 -4.60
C ILE A 68 4.05 -0.43 -3.44
N VAL A 69 3.83 0.83 -3.08
CA VAL A 69 4.42 1.41 -1.87
C VAL A 69 3.44 1.22 -0.71
N LEU A 70 3.88 0.60 0.37
CA LEU A 70 3.12 0.49 1.62
C LEU A 70 3.72 1.44 2.65
N ASP A 71 2.97 2.49 2.98
CA ASP A 71 3.43 3.53 3.90
C ASP A 71 2.91 3.26 5.31
N PHE A 72 3.83 2.95 6.23
CA PHE A 72 3.56 2.60 7.62
C PHE A 72 3.68 3.79 8.59
N GLU A 73 3.71 5.02 8.09
CA GLU A 73 3.68 6.21 8.93
C GLU A 73 2.50 6.16 9.93
N ASN A 74 2.80 6.45 11.20
CA ASN A 74 1.85 6.38 12.33
C ASN A 74 1.21 4.99 12.59
N ILE A 75 1.86 3.92 12.15
CA ILE A 75 1.50 2.55 12.52
C ILE A 75 2.45 2.06 13.61
N ASP A 76 1.88 1.64 14.74
CA ASP A 76 2.66 1.09 15.84
C ASP A 76 3.08 -0.35 15.56
N ASN A 77 2.16 -1.18 15.04
CA ASN A 77 2.43 -2.58 14.75
C ASN A 77 1.57 -3.16 13.63
N ILE A 78 2.00 -4.33 13.15
CA ILE A 78 1.23 -5.21 12.27
C ILE A 78 1.28 -6.64 12.82
N GLY A 79 0.19 -7.38 12.67
CA GLY A 79 0.13 -8.79 13.09
C GLY A 79 0.72 -9.73 12.06
N GLN A 80 1.09 -10.93 12.52
CA GLN A 80 1.67 -11.98 11.70
C GLN A 80 0.80 -12.31 10.48
N GLY A 81 -0.54 -12.35 10.64
CA GLY A 81 -1.44 -12.64 9.53
C GLY A 81 -1.35 -11.60 8.43
N PHE A 82 -1.31 -10.31 8.78
CA PHE A 82 -1.17 -9.24 7.81
C PHE A 82 0.18 -9.33 7.08
N ALA A 83 1.29 -9.43 7.81
CA ALA A 83 2.61 -9.47 7.21
C ALA A 83 2.80 -10.68 6.29
N ASP A 84 2.33 -11.85 6.73
CA ASP A 84 2.37 -13.10 5.96
C ASP A 84 1.58 -13.00 4.65
N GLU A 85 0.39 -12.41 4.70
CA GLU A 85 -0.43 -12.24 3.50
C GLU A 85 0.21 -11.28 2.50
N VAL A 86 0.72 -10.14 2.96
CA VAL A 86 1.30 -9.11 2.08
C VAL A 86 2.64 -9.55 1.49
N PHE A 87 3.59 -9.90 2.35
CA PHE A 87 5.00 -10.02 1.95
C PHE A 87 5.40 -11.42 1.50
N ARG A 88 4.57 -12.44 1.77
CA ARG A 88 4.79 -13.81 1.31
C ARG A 88 3.71 -14.27 0.34
N VAL A 89 2.45 -14.34 0.77
CA VAL A 89 1.37 -14.92 -0.06
C VAL A 89 1.11 -14.09 -1.32
N PHE A 90 0.83 -12.78 -1.16
CA PHE A 90 0.52 -11.90 -2.29
C PHE A 90 1.73 -11.73 -3.21
N LYS A 91 2.93 -11.55 -2.65
CA LYS A 91 4.18 -11.45 -3.42
C LYS A 91 4.47 -12.73 -4.21
N ASN A 92 4.29 -13.90 -3.63
CA ASN A 92 4.50 -15.18 -4.35
C ASN A 92 3.46 -15.38 -5.46
N LYS A 93 2.22 -14.94 -5.25
CA LYS A 93 1.18 -14.97 -6.28
C LYS A 93 1.43 -13.97 -7.42
N ASN A 94 2.10 -12.87 -7.13
CA ASN A 94 2.35 -11.77 -8.06
C ASN A 94 3.86 -11.44 -8.14
N PRO A 95 4.69 -12.34 -8.71
CA PRO A 95 6.15 -12.21 -8.66
C PRO A 95 6.67 -10.94 -9.33
N ASP A 96 5.97 -10.44 -10.35
CA ASP A 96 6.34 -9.23 -11.11
C ASP A 96 6.07 -7.91 -10.36
N ILE A 97 5.32 -7.96 -9.25
CA ILE A 97 4.98 -6.79 -8.46
C ILE A 97 6.03 -6.56 -7.38
N THR A 98 6.62 -5.38 -7.34
CA THR A 98 7.53 -4.96 -6.27
C THR A 98 6.74 -4.31 -5.15
N ILE A 99 6.88 -4.84 -3.93
CA ILE A 99 6.28 -4.24 -2.72
C ILE A 99 7.39 -3.51 -1.97
N VAL A 100 7.20 -2.21 -1.73
CA VAL A 100 8.17 -1.32 -1.08
C VAL A 100 7.57 -0.81 0.22
N PRO A 101 7.96 -1.35 1.38
CA PRO A 101 7.54 -0.81 2.66
C PRO A 101 8.35 0.46 2.99
N VAL A 102 7.69 1.52 3.45
CA VAL A 102 8.33 2.79 3.86
C VAL A 102 7.79 3.25 5.22
N ASN A 103 8.53 4.13 5.91
CA ASN A 103 8.17 4.68 7.21
C ASN A 103 7.88 3.60 8.28
N MET A 104 8.66 2.51 8.27
CA MET A 104 8.55 1.43 9.25
C MET A 104 9.23 1.80 10.57
N ASN A 105 8.70 1.26 11.66
CA ASN A 105 9.42 1.15 12.93
C ASN A 105 10.03 -0.26 13.09
N GLU A 106 10.78 -0.49 14.17
CA GLU A 106 11.46 -1.76 14.45
C GLU A 106 10.50 -2.96 14.55
N GLU A 107 9.30 -2.78 15.14
CA GLU A 107 8.31 -3.84 15.31
C GLU A 107 7.73 -4.28 13.96
N ILE A 108 7.46 -3.33 13.06
CA ILE A 108 6.99 -3.57 11.70
C ILE A 108 8.08 -4.26 10.88
N GLU A 109 9.31 -3.76 10.92
CA GLU A 109 10.44 -4.37 10.21
C GLU A 109 10.66 -5.82 10.66
N PHE A 110 10.62 -6.07 11.97
CA PHE A 110 10.69 -7.42 12.53
C PHE A 110 9.61 -8.34 11.97
N MET A 111 8.35 -7.89 11.93
CA MET A 111 7.24 -8.72 11.46
C MET A 111 7.33 -9.02 9.96
N ILE A 112 7.76 -8.06 9.15
CA ILE A 112 7.97 -8.25 7.70
C ILE A 112 9.09 -9.27 7.46
N ASN A 113 10.24 -9.08 8.13
CA ASN A 113 11.37 -9.99 8.03
C ASN A 113 10.99 -11.41 8.46
N ARG A 114 10.16 -11.55 9.49
CA ARG A 114 9.63 -12.84 9.92
C ARG A 114 8.74 -13.48 8.85
N ALA A 115 7.88 -12.70 8.18
CA ALA A 115 7.03 -13.21 7.12
C ALA A 115 7.82 -13.70 5.89
N MET A 116 8.93 -13.03 5.55
CA MET A 116 9.75 -13.38 4.38
C MET A 116 10.68 -14.57 4.60
N LYS A 117 10.99 -14.93 5.86
CA LYS A 117 11.87 -16.06 6.20
C LYS A 117 11.17 -17.43 6.23
N ASN A 118 9.84 -17.45 6.29
CA ASN A 118 9.02 -18.67 6.34
C ASN A 118 8.48 -19.04 4.96
#